data_AF-A0A7V2S7T0-F1
#
_entry.id   AF-A0A7V2S7T0-F1
#
_cell.length_a   1.000
_cell.length_b   1.000
_cell.length_c   1.000
_cell.angle_alpha   90.00
_cell.angle_beta   90.00
_cell.angle_gamma   90.00
#
_symmetry.space_group_name_H-M   'P 1'
#
loop_
_entity.id
_entity.type
_entity.pdbx_description
1 polymer ?
#
loop_
_entity_poly.entity_id
_entity_poly.type
_entity_poly.pdbx_seq_one_letter_code
_entity_poly.pdbx_strand_id
1 'polypeptide(L)'
;DMSLVDCAYSISDKESLNSARELLAQEGIMGGSSTGTLLAAALRYCQSQSKPKRVVTLVADTGNRYLSKMYNDAWMKEQGFL
;
A
#
# COMPACT_ATOMS: atom_id res chain seq x y z
N ASP A 1 -4.86 -18.16 -12.60
CA ASP A 1 -4.13 -18.36 -13.86
C ASP A 1 -3.05 -17.29 -13.95
N MET A 2 -1.77 -17.67 -13.88
CA MET A 2 -0.65 -16.70 -13.93
C MET A 2 -0.34 -16.21 -15.34
N SER A 3 -0.92 -16.82 -16.38
CA SER A 3 -0.74 -16.36 -17.76
C SER A 3 -1.36 -14.98 -18.02
N LEU A 4 -2.26 -14.52 -17.13
CA LEU A 4 -2.91 -13.21 -17.19
C LEU A 4 -2.10 -12.11 -16.48
N VAL A 5 -0.94 -12.43 -15.91
CA VAL A 5 -0.12 -11.50 -15.11
C VAL A 5 1.15 -11.15 -15.88
N ASP A 6 1.26 -9.89 -16.31
CA ASP A 6 2.43 -9.41 -17.05
C ASP A 6 3.65 -9.12 -16.16
N CYS A 7 3.41 -8.71 -14.90
CA CYS A 7 4.46 -8.29 -13.99
C CYS A 7 4.06 -8.49 -12.53
N ALA A 8 5.08 -8.64 -11.68
CA ALA A 8 4.94 -8.76 -10.23
C ALA A 8 5.88 -7.79 -9.52
N TYR A 9 5.42 -7.25 -8.39
CA TYR A 9 6.19 -6.36 -7.54
C TYR A 9 6.29 -6.94 -6.14
N SER A 10 7.50 -6.99 -5.61
CA SER A 10 7.73 -7.30 -4.19
C SER A 10 7.83 -5.98 -3.42
N ILE A 11 6.91 -5.80 -2.48
CA ILE A 11 6.82 -4.62 -1.63
C ILE A 11 7.16 -5.05 -0.20
N SER A 12 8.03 -4.29 0.47
CA SER A 12 8.39 -4.56 1.86
C SER A 12 7.26 -4.19 2.81
N ASP A 13 7.20 -4.80 4.00
CA ASP A 13 6.23 -4.42 5.03
C ASP A 13 6.33 -2.92 5.36
N LYS A 14 7.56 -2.39 5.53
CA LYS A 14 7.77 -0.97 5.80
C LYS A 14 7.12 -0.07 4.75
N GLU A 15 7.32 -0.36 3.46
CA GLU A 15 6.72 0.41 2.37
C GLU A 15 5.21 0.22 2.33
N SER A 16 4.73 -1.01 2.43
CA SER A 16 3.31 -1.34 2.43
C SER A 16 2.54 -0.58 3.52
N LEU A 17 3.04 -0.62 4.76
CA LEU A 17 2.37 0.02 5.90
C LEU A 17 2.42 1.54 5.79
N ASN A 18 3.54 2.11 5.35
CA ASN A 18 3.65 3.55 5.15
C ASN A 18 2.76 4.04 4.00
N SER A 19 2.67 3.31 2.89
CA SER A 19 1.74 3.66 1.80
C SER A 19 0.28 3.63 2.22
N ALA A 20 -0.14 2.66 3.05
CA ALA A 20 -1.51 2.64 3.60
C ALA A 20 -1.79 3.85 4.52
N ARG A 21 -0.80 4.27 5.31
CA ARG A 21 -0.90 5.46 6.17
C ARG A 21 -0.93 6.76 5.35
N GLU A 22 -0.13 6.84 4.30
CA GLU A 22 -0.10 7.99 3.39
C GLU A 22 -1.43 8.13 2.62
N LEU A 23 -1.99 7.02 2.16
CA LEU A 23 -3.33 7.01 1.54
C LEU A 23 -4.40 7.62 2.46
N LEU A 24 -4.36 7.27 3.75
CA LEU A 24 -5.28 7.86 4.74
C LEU A 24 -5.00 9.36 4.92
N ALA A 25 -3.73 9.75 5.03
CA ALA A 25 -3.35 11.13 5.30
C ALA A 25 -3.68 12.08 4.14
N GLN A 26 -3.51 11.62 2.89
CA GLN A 26 -3.69 12.45 1.70
C GLN A 26 -5.11 12.39 1.13
N GLU A 27 -5.74 11.20 1.15
CA GLU A 27 -7.00 10.96 0.46
C GLU A 27 -8.16 10.60 1.40
N GLY A 28 -7.90 10.46 2.71
CA GLY A 28 -8.92 10.08 3.69
C GLY A 28 -9.39 8.63 3.59
N ILE A 29 -8.71 7.78 2.80
CA ILE A 29 -9.08 6.38 2.60
C ILE A 29 -8.32 5.50 3.60
N MET A 30 -9.06 4.91 4.53
CA MET A 30 -8.52 4.04 5.57
C MET A 30 -8.54 2.57 5.15
N GLY A 31 -7.48 2.08 4.49
CA GLY A 31 -7.33 0.69 4.05
C GLY A 31 -6.48 -0.19 4.97
N GLY A 32 -6.51 -1.51 4.81
CA GLY A 32 -5.55 -2.42 5.48
C GLY A 32 -4.16 -2.45 4.85
N SER A 33 -3.25 -3.25 5.43
CA SER A 33 -1.86 -3.34 4.97
C SER A 33 -1.74 -3.78 3.51
N SER A 34 -2.56 -4.74 3.07
CA SER A 34 -2.62 -5.20 1.67
C SER A 34 -3.02 -4.09 0.70
N THR A 35 -3.87 -3.14 1.13
CA THR A 35 -4.17 -1.94 0.33
C THR A 35 -2.92 -1.11 0.12
N GLY A 36 -2.10 -0.94 1.16
CA GLY A 36 -0.81 -0.29 1.05
C GLY A 36 0.16 -1.00 0.10
N THR A 37 0.20 -2.34 0.12
CA THR A 37 0.99 -3.15 -0.83
C THR A 37 0.57 -2.85 -2.27
N LEU A 38 -0.74 -2.87 -2.53
CA LEU A 38 -1.32 -2.65 -3.84
C LEU A 38 -1.11 -1.20 -4.32
N LEU A 39 -1.19 -0.22 -3.42
CA LEU A 39 -0.91 1.18 -3.73
C LEU A 39 0.57 1.39 -4.06
N ALA A 40 1.49 0.87 -3.24
CA ALA A 40 2.93 0.96 -3.48
C ALA A 40 3.33 0.34 -4.83
N ALA A 41 2.80 -0.86 -5.13
CA ALA A 41 3.02 -1.52 -6.42
C ALA A 41 2.45 -0.69 -7.59
N ALA A 42 1.24 -0.14 -7.45
CA ALA A 42 0.65 0.70 -8.48
C ALA A 42 1.46 1.99 -8.72
N LEU A 43 1.97 2.63 -7.66
CA LEU A 43 2.83 3.82 -7.76
C LEU A 43 4.16 3.49 -8.47
N ARG A 44 4.81 2.38 -8.10
CA ARG A 44 6.02 1.90 -8.79
C ARG A 44 5.76 1.59 -10.26
N TYR A 45 4.63 0.95 -10.57
CA TYR A 45 4.23 0.71 -11.95
C TYR A 45 4.05 2.04 -12.69
N CYS A 46 3.29 2.99 -12.14
CA CYS A 46 3.08 4.30 -12.75
C CYS A 46 4.40 5.05 -13.02
N GLN A 47 5.33 5.03 -12.07
CA GLN A 47 6.64 5.67 -12.19
C GLN A 47 7.52 5.04 -13.29
N SER A 48 7.33 3.76 -13.61
CA SER A 48 8.09 3.09 -14.68
C SER A 48 7.52 3.31 -16.08
N GLN A 49 6.36 3.97 -16.22
CA GLN A 49 5.76 4.21 -17.52
C GLN A 49 6.37 5.44 -18.20
N SER A 50 6.62 5.33 -19.51
CA SER A 50 7.11 6.45 -20.33
C SER A 50 6.02 7.42 -20.77
N LYS A 51 4.75 7.06 -20.57
CA LYS A 51 3.58 7.86 -20.96
C LYS A 51 2.52 7.80 -19.87
N PRO A 52 1.68 8.84 -19.71
CA PRO A 52 0.57 8.82 -18.77
C PRO A 52 -0.35 7.61 -19.00
N LYS A 53 -0.70 6.92 -17.92
CA LYS A 53 -1.66 5.81 -17.91
C LYS A 53 -2.71 6.03 -16.83
N ARG A 54 -3.89 5.44 -17.03
CA ARG A 54 -4.92 5.31 -15.98
C ARG A 54 -4.78 3.92 -15.38
N VAL A 55 -4.40 3.85 -14.11
CA VAL A 55 -4.15 2.60 -13.38
C VAL A 55 -5.18 2.48 -12.26
N VAL A 56 -5.75 1.30 -12.12
CA VAL A 56 -6.72 0.97 -11.06
C VAL A 56 -6.04 0.04 -10.06
N THR A 57 -6.29 0.28 -8.78
CA THR A 57 -5.85 -0.57 -7.67
C THR A 57 -7.00 -0.75 -6.68
N LEU A 58 -6.86 -1.63 -5.71
CA LEU A 58 -7.94 -2.04 -4.81
C LEU A 58 -7.66 -1.62 -3.36
N VAL A 59 -8.72 -1.19 -2.68
CA VAL A 59 -8.79 -1.18 -1.21
C VAL A 59 -9.38 -2.52 -0.79
N ALA A 60 -8.52 -3.44 -0.33
CA ALA A 60 -8.91 -4.83 -0.08
C ALA A 60 -9.82 -4.97 1.15
N ASP A 61 -9.60 -4.15 2.17
CA ASP A 61 -10.37 -4.13 3.40
C ASP A 61 -10.19 -2.80 4.16
N THR A 62 -10.96 -2.63 5.24
CA THR A 62 -10.94 -1.40 6.05
C THR A 62 -9.79 -1.40 7.04
N GLY A 63 -9.15 -0.25 7.22
CA GLY A 63 -8.05 -0.07 8.16
C GLY A 63 -8.42 -0.18 9.66
N ASN A 64 -9.71 -0.16 10.01
CA ASN A 64 -10.20 -0.25 11.39
C ASN A 64 -9.69 -1.49 12.15
N ARG A 65 -9.41 -2.59 11.45
CA ARG A 65 -8.89 -3.83 12.03
C ARG A 65 -7.43 -3.71 12.51
N TYR A 66 -6.74 -2.64 12.12
CA TYR A 66 -5.30 -2.47 12.32
C TYR A 66 -4.95 -1.22 13.16
N LEU A 67 -5.93 -0.69 13.90
CA LEU A 67 -5.76 0.48 14.78
C LEU A 67 -4.65 0.29 15.82
N SER A 68 -4.57 -0.90 16.42
CA SER A 68 -3.53 -1.24 17.40
C SER A 68 -2.19 -1.65 16.79
N LYS A 69 -2.08 -1.68 15.45
CA LYS A 69 -0.88 -2.09 14.71
C LYS A 69 -0.38 -0.96 13.82
N MET A 70 -0.59 -1.03 12.50
CA MET A 70 0.03 -0.11 11.55
C MET A 70 -0.41 1.35 11.73
N TYR A 71 -1.59 1.58 12.29
CA TYR A 71 -2.08 2.93 12.62
C TYR A 71 -1.68 3.40 14.03
N ASN A 72 -0.90 2.61 14.76
CA ASN A 72 -0.31 2.97 16.03
C ASN A 72 1.20 3.26 15.86
N ASP A 73 1.60 4.49 16.14
CA ASP A 73 3.00 4.93 15.98
C ASP A 73 3.97 4.23 16.92
N ALA A 74 3.55 3.89 18.14
CA ALA A 74 4.39 3.16 19.08
C ALA A 74 4.69 1.75 18.54
N TRP A 75 3.67 1.07 18.03
CA TRP A 75 3.83 -0.23 17.40
C TRP A 75 4.74 -0.15 16.16
N MET A 76 4.51 0.84 15.30
CA MET A 76 5.34 1.02 14.09
C MET A 76 6.82 1.27 14.42
N LYS A 77 7.12 2.04 15.47
CA LYS A 77 8.50 2.27 15.95
C LYS A 77 9.10 1.01 16.55
N GLU A 78 8.35 0.27 17.36
CA GLU A 78 8.79 -1.01 17.94
C GLU A 78 9.17 -2.03 16.86
N GLN A 79 8.43 -2.07 15.76
CA GLN A 79 8.73 -2.94 14.61
C GLN A 79 9.79 -2.38 13.65
N GLY A 80 10.29 -1.15 13.85
CA GLY A 80 11.29 -0.51 12.99
C GLY A 80 10.75 0.01 11.64
N PHE A 81 9.43 0.20 11.53
CA PHE A 81 8.78 0.72 10.32
C PHE A 81 8.70 2.24 10.29
N LEU A 82 8.89 2.91 11.43
CA LEU A 82 9.11 4.35 11.61
C LEU A 82 10.50 4.63 12.16
#